data_AF-A0A5N4EVC5-F1
#
_entry.id   AF-A0A5N4EVC5-F1
#
_cell.length_a   1.000
_cell.length_b   1.000
_cell.length_c   1.000
_cell.angle_alpha   90.00
_cell.angle_beta   90.00
_cell.angle_gamma   90.00
#
_symmetry.space_group_name_H-M   'P 1'
#
loop_
_entity.id
_entity.type
_entity.pdbx_description
1 polymer ?
#
loop_
_entity_poly.entity_id
_entity_poly.type
_entity_poly.pdbx_seq_one_letter_code
_entity_poly.pdbx_strand_id
1 'polypeptide(L)'
;MGLQCIVALLALMINGCSFYKVSVENNNVKQEYERVEMLRKTSQLEKKDIKKLTYLYFGNDTLVFPDSLYQFQYEKLDAYFYGEYGMDLYCNWYAYWAGKKNAGYSNSVARKKISKILYSVNRILEIASGGGNGFMHESNRIPCYVEYYLFYYNTANKVNFNQEEIAVAIESLWQLIDMVIDKNIPTPILACRMTNIFENVKYIESLITDDFYLYGLLNYIEKNVNTIKNE
;
A
#
# COMPACT_ATOMS: atom_id res chain seq x y z
N MET A 1 34.06 5.66 -31.66
CA MET A 1 32.86 5.43 -30.82
C MET A 1 33.13 5.56 -29.31
N GLY A 2 34.00 6.50 -28.87
CA GLY A 2 34.58 6.40 -27.51
C GLY A 2 34.12 7.40 -26.46
N LEU A 3 33.58 8.58 -26.82
CA LEU A 3 33.30 9.64 -25.83
C LEU A 3 31.81 10.02 -25.76
N GLN A 4 31.14 10.13 -26.91
CA GLN A 4 29.71 10.45 -26.97
C GLN A 4 28.83 9.36 -26.35
N CYS A 5 29.18 8.08 -26.51
CA CYS A 5 28.46 6.97 -25.86
C CYS A 5 28.61 6.99 -24.33
N ILE A 6 29.79 7.38 -23.82
CA ILE A 6 30.05 7.46 -22.37
C ILE A 6 29.28 8.62 -21.75
N VAL A 7 29.23 9.78 -22.42
CA VAL A 7 28.45 10.93 -21.97
C VAL A 7 26.95 10.63 -21.99
N ALA A 8 26.45 9.93 -23.02
CA ALA A 8 25.06 9.51 -23.08
C ALA A 8 24.69 8.51 -21.97
N LEU A 9 25.57 7.53 -21.68
CA LEU A 9 25.38 6.58 -20.58
C LEU A 9 25.41 7.28 -19.22
N LEU A 10 26.33 8.22 -19.00
CA LEU A 10 26.39 9.02 -17.77
C LEU A 10 25.15 9.89 -17.58
N ALA A 11 24.67 10.55 -18.65
CA ALA A 11 23.45 11.34 -18.58
C ALA A 11 22.21 10.46 -18.30
N LEU A 12 22.12 9.26 -18.90
CA LEU A 12 21.07 8.28 -18.60
C LEU A 12 21.17 7.74 -17.17
N MET A 13 22.39 7.52 -16.65
CA MET A 13 22.59 7.11 -15.25
C MET A 13 22.19 8.20 -14.26
N ILE A 14 22.58 9.46 -14.51
CA ILE A 14 22.28 10.59 -13.62
C ILE A 14 20.78 10.87 -13.62
N ASN A 15 20.15 10.93 -14.81
CA ASN A 15 18.71 11.17 -14.93
C ASN A 15 17.88 9.97 -14.46
N GLY A 16 18.36 8.75 -14.71
CA GLY A 16 17.73 7.54 -14.18
C GLY A 16 17.76 7.53 -12.65
N CYS A 17 18.91 7.81 -12.03
CA CYS A 17 19.02 7.84 -10.58
C CYS A 17 18.26 8.98 -9.91
N SER A 18 18.23 10.17 -10.51
CA SER A 18 17.47 11.30 -9.94
C SER A 18 15.97 11.04 -9.95
N PHE A 19 15.46 10.30 -10.95
CA PHE A 19 14.05 9.94 -11.04
C PHE A 19 13.58 9.02 -9.90
N TYR A 20 14.44 8.13 -9.41
CA TYR A 20 14.08 7.18 -8.35
C TYR A 20 14.39 7.68 -6.93
N LYS A 21 15.20 8.75 -6.79
CA LYS A 21 15.59 9.33 -5.51
C LYS A 21 14.45 10.14 -4.89
N VAL A 22 13.43 9.45 -4.39
CA VAL A 22 12.37 10.02 -3.55
C VAL A 22 12.44 9.31 -2.20
N SER A 23 12.84 10.05 -1.16
CA SER A 23 12.88 9.52 0.21
C SER A 23 11.45 9.22 0.68
N VAL A 24 11.22 7.99 1.12
CA VAL A 24 9.94 7.57 1.69
C VAL A 24 9.71 8.14 3.09
N GLU A 25 10.76 8.65 3.76
CA GLU A 25 10.58 9.46 4.96
C GLU A 25 9.75 10.73 4.70
N ASN A 26 9.78 11.23 3.46
CA ASN A 26 9.00 12.38 3.01
C ASN A 26 7.58 12.03 2.55
N ASN A 27 7.15 10.75 2.58
CA ASN A 27 5.75 10.41 2.31
C ASN A 27 4.88 11.07 3.38
N ASN A 28 4.22 12.15 2.97
CA ASN A 28 3.38 12.93 3.84
C ASN A 28 2.05 12.21 3.99
N VAL A 29 1.99 11.24 4.91
CA VAL A 29 0.77 10.49 5.25
C VAL A 29 -0.44 11.41 5.44
N LYS A 30 -0.23 12.65 5.93
CA LYS A 30 -1.31 13.65 6.04
C LYS A 30 -1.90 14.02 4.67
N GLN A 31 -1.08 14.29 3.66
CA GLN A 31 -1.54 14.60 2.30
C GLN A 31 -2.27 13.42 1.68
N GLU A 32 -1.84 12.18 1.94
CA GLU A 32 -2.52 10.99 1.43
C GLU A 32 -3.91 10.81 2.06
N TYR A 33 -4.06 11.02 3.37
CA TYR A 33 -5.38 11.02 4.01
C TYR A 33 -6.25 12.22 3.58
N GLU A 34 -5.66 13.38 3.31
CA GLU A 34 -6.37 14.53 2.74
C GLU A 34 -6.87 14.22 1.30
N ARG A 35 -6.07 13.51 0.50
CA ARG A 35 -6.45 13.03 -0.83
C ARG A 35 -7.61 12.04 -0.77
N VAL A 36 -7.58 11.13 0.19
CA VAL A 36 -8.66 10.18 0.49
C VAL A 36 -9.96 10.89 0.86
N GLU A 37 -9.86 11.88 1.73
CA GLU A 37 -11.01 12.68 2.13
C GLU A 37 -11.56 13.51 0.96
N MET A 38 -10.68 14.04 0.11
CA MET A 38 -11.05 14.74 -1.13
C MET A 38 -11.81 13.81 -2.07
N LEU A 39 -11.27 12.64 -2.41
CA LEU A 39 -11.91 11.65 -3.30
C LEU A 39 -13.30 11.23 -2.80
N ARG A 40 -13.43 11.03 -1.48
CA ARG A 40 -14.73 10.74 -0.87
C ARG A 40 -15.70 11.92 -0.99
N LYS A 41 -15.24 13.16 -0.75
CA LYS A 41 -16.07 14.37 -0.85
C LYS A 41 -16.46 14.71 -2.29
N THR A 42 -15.60 14.42 -3.26
CA THR A 42 -15.85 14.66 -4.68
C THR A 42 -16.67 13.54 -5.33
N SER A 43 -16.78 12.38 -4.67
CA SER A 43 -17.74 11.36 -5.10
C SER A 43 -19.15 11.94 -5.09
N GLN A 44 -19.77 12.04 -6.27
CA GLN A 44 -21.11 12.59 -6.46
C GLN A 44 -22.22 11.64 -5.96
N LEU A 45 -21.93 10.84 -4.94
CA LEU A 45 -22.89 9.90 -4.38
C LEU A 45 -23.99 10.67 -3.66
N GLU A 46 -25.24 10.34 -3.97
CA GLU A 46 -26.35 10.92 -3.22
C GLU A 46 -26.34 10.39 -1.78
N LYS A 47 -26.85 11.22 -0.86
CA LYS A 47 -26.93 10.87 0.57
C LYS A 47 -27.68 9.56 0.83
N LYS A 48 -28.65 9.22 -0.04
CA LYS A 48 -29.44 7.97 0.04
C LYS A 48 -28.57 6.74 -0.30
N ASP A 49 -27.70 6.85 -1.30
CA ASP A 49 -26.84 5.77 -1.77
C ASP A 49 -25.74 5.51 -0.75
N ILE A 50 -25.15 6.59 -0.21
CA ILE A 50 -24.20 6.51 0.91
C ILE A 50 -24.83 5.76 2.09
N LYS A 51 -26.08 6.07 2.47
CA LYS A 51 -26.75 5.42 3.60
C LYS A 51 -27.02 3.93 3.35
N LYS A 52 -27.44 3.57 2.13
CA LYS A 52 -27.65 2.19 1.71
C LYS A 52 -26.35 1.38 1.74
N LEU A 53 -25.27 1.93 1.18
CA LEU A 53 -23.93 1.33 1.21
C LEU A 53 -23.41 1.22 2.64
N THR A 54 -23.62 2.24 3.46
CA THR A 54 -23.23 2.20 4.88
C THR A 54 -23.87 1.02 5.60
N TYR A 55 -25.17 0.81 5.38
CA TYR A 55 -25.89 -0.30 5.98
C TYR A 55 -25.42 -1.66 5.45
N LEU A 56 -25.33 -1.81 4.12
CA LEU A 56 -24.99 -3.08 3.47
C LEU A 56 -23.56 -3.56 3.73
N TYR A 57 -22.61 -2.63 3.79
CA TYR A 57 -21.18 -2.96 3.85
C TYR A 57 -20.57 -2.73 5.23
N PHE A 58 -21.13 -1.78 5.99
CA PHE A 58 -20.48 -1.29 7.21
C PHE A 58 -21.39 -1.32 8.45
N GLY A 59 -22.64 -1.80 8.32
CA GLY A 59 -23.60 -1.90 9.41
C GLY A 59 -23.38 -3.08 10.37
N ASN A 60 -22.50 -4.02 10.02
CA ASN A 60 -22.11 -5.13 10.90
C ASN A 60 -20.99 -4.69 11.86
N ASP A 61 -20.91 -5.26 13.06
CA ASP A 61 -19.88 -4.90 14.03
C ASP A 61 -18.49 -5.45 13.67
N THR A 62 -18.43 -6.49 12.85
CA THR A 62 -17.16 -7.04 12.34
C THR A 62 -16.73 -6.39 11.03
N LEU A 63 -15.42 -6.30 10.82
CA LEU A 63 -14.82 -5.94 9.54
C LEU A 63 -14.34 -7.19 8.79
N VAL A 64 -14.53 -7.19 7.48
CA VAL A 64 -14.06 -8.20 6.53
C VAL A 64 -12.92 -7.59 5.72
N PHE A 65 -11.94 -8.41 5.32
CA PHE A 65 -10.82 -7.93 4.50
C PHE A 65 -11.33 -7.15 3.28
N PRO A 66 -10.79 -5.93 2.99
CA PRO A 66 -11.39 -5.02 2.01
C PRO A 66 -11.59 -5.65 0.63
N ASP A 67 -10.61 -6.39 0.12
CA ASP A 67 -10.66 -7.01 -1.21
C ASP A 67 -11.71 -8.12 -1.27
N SER A 68 -11.76 -8.98 -0.26
CA SER A 68 -12.75 -10.06 -0.16
C SER A 68 -14.17 -9.50 -0.09
N LEU A 69 -14.38 -8.45 0.71
CA LEU A 69 -15.69 -7.82 0.83
C LEU A 69 -16.09 -7.11 -0.47
N TYR A 70 -15.15 -6.46 -1.16
CA TYR A 70 -15.37 -5.85 -2.47
C TYR A 70 -15.78 -6.90 -3.50
N GLN A 71 -15.06 -8.02 -3.58
CA GLN A 71 -15.38 -9.13 -4.49
C GLN A 71 -16.73 -9.78 -4.19
N PHE A 72 -16.99 -10.13 -2.92
CA PHE A 72 -18.25 -10.77 -2.52
C PHE A 72 -19.47 -9.92 -2.84
N GLN A 73 -19.30 -8.60 -2.78
CA GLN A 73 -20.38 -7.67 -3.03
C GLN A 73 -20.31 -7.04 -4.41
N TYR A 74 -19.40 -7.49 -5.29
CA TYR A 74 -19.17 -6.86 -6.59
C TYR A 74 -20.46 -6.80 -7.40
N GLU A 75 -21.20 -7.90 -7.49
CA GLU A 75 -22.49 -7.96 -8.20
C GLU A 75 -23.61 -7.12 -7.54
N LYS A 76 -23.42 -6.71 -6.28
CA LYS A 76 -24.37 -5.88 -5.51
C LYS A 76 -23.95 -4.41 -5.46
N LEU A 77 -22.74 -4.09 -5.93
CA LEU A 77 -22.26 -2.72 -6.02
C LEU A 77 -23.03 -1.97 -7.09
N ASP A 78 -23.40 -0.73 -6.80
CA ASP A 78 -23.83 0.18 -7.84
C ASP A 78 -22.67 0.38 -8.84
N ALA A 79 -23.01 0.62 -10.12
CA ALA A 79 -22.04 0.73 -11.21
C ALA A 79 -20.89 1.72 -10.95
N TYR A 80 -21.10 2.68 -10.05
CA TYR A 80 -20.10 3.62 -9.56
C TYR A 80 -18.85 2.99 -8.92
N PHE A 81 -18.95 1.76 -8.42
CA PHE A 81 -17.84 1.06 -7.76
C PHE A 81 -17.17 0.01 -8.65
N TYR A 82 -17.47 -0.04 -9.94
CA TYR A 82 -16.80 -0.94 -10.87
C TYR A 82 -15.45 -0.40 -11.37
N GLY A 83 -14.54 -1.33 -11.66
CA GLY A 83 -13.20 -1.04 -12.18
C GLY A 83 -12.25 -0.45 -11.13
N GLU A 84 -11.05 -0.07 -11.57
CA GLU A 84 -9.97 0.37 -10.68
C GLU A 84 -10.36 1.61 -9.85
N TYR A 85 -10.95 2.61 -10.49
CA TYR A 85 -11.45 3.82 -9.83
C TYR A 85 -12.59 3.53 -8.85
N GLY A 86 -13.44 2.56 -9.18
CA GLY A 86 -14.53 2.13 -8.31
C GLY A 86 -14.03 1.47 -7.03
N MET A 87 -13.00 0.63 -7.14
CA MET A 87 -12.32 0.03 -5.97
C MET A 87 -11.62 1.09 -5.12
N ASP A 88 -10.98 2.09 -5.73
CA ASP A 88 -10.38 3.22 -5.01
C ASP A 88 -11.46 3.94 -4.17
N LEU A 89 -12.59 4.26 -4.78
CA LEU A 89 -13.70 4.92 -4.09
C LEU A 89 -14.27 4.05 -2.97
N TYR A 90 -14.42 2.75 -3.21
CA TYR A 90 -14.85 1.79 -2.19
C TYR A 90 -13.89 1.79 -0.99
N CYS A 91 -12.57 1.70 -1.21
CA CYS A 91 -11.60 1.70 -0.12
C CYS A 91 -11.59 3.02 0.67
N ASN A 92 -11.82 4.16 0.01
CA ASN A 92 -12.01 5.44 0.70
C ASN A 92 -13.22 5.44 1.65
N TRP A 93 -14.36 4.88 1.21
CA TRP A 93 -15.55 4.73 2.06
C TRP A 93 -15.35 3.71 3.17
N TYR A 94 -14.68 2.60 2.88
CA TYR A 94 -14.29 1.59 3.85
C TYR A 94 -13.48 2.23 4.98
N ALA A 95 -12.40 2.95 4.63
CA ALA A 95 -11.53 3.61 5.60
C ALA A 95 -12.30 4.61 6.47
N TYR A 96 -13.22 5.38 5.89
CA TYR A 96 -14.05 6.32 6.63
C TYR A 96 -14.92 5.64 7.71
N TRP A 97 -15.60 4.55 7.37
CA TRP A 97 -16.49 3.86 8.30
C TRP A 97 -15.72 3.02 9.31
N ALA A 98 -14.69 2.30 8.87
CA ALA A 98 -13.79 1.55 9.75
C ALA A 98 -13.08 2.49 10.74
N GLY A 99 -12.64 3.67 10.29
CA GLY A 99 -12.08 4.71 11.14
C GLY A 99 -13.03 5.20 12.24
N LYS A 100 -14.35 5.26 11.96
CA LYS A 100 -15.35 5.54 13.00
C LYS A 100 -15.52 4.40 14.01
N LYS A 101 -15.45 3.15 13.57
CA LYS A 101 -15.45 2.00 14.50
C LYS A 101 -14.20 2.01 15.38
N ASN A 102 -13.08 2.47 14.82
CA ASN A 102 -11.83 2.68 15.51
C ASN A 102 -11.77 4.00 16.31
N ALA A 103 -12.87 4.76 16.46
CA ALA A 103 -12.86 6.11 17.06
C ALA A 103 -12.47 6.16 18.55
N GLY A 104 -12.43 5.01 19.24
CA GLY A 104 -11.83 4.89 20.58
C GLY A 104 -10.29 4.90 20.59
N TYR A 105 -9.65 4.77 19.43
CA TYR A 105 -8.20 4.76 19.29
C TYR A 105 -7.69 6.12 18.83
N SER A 106 -7.25 6.91 19.80
CA SER A 106 -6.37 8.07 19.62
C SER A 106 -4.95 7.68 19.15
N ASN A 107 -4.80 6.62 18.35
CA ASN A 107 -3.50 6.15 17.90
C ASN A 107 -3.18 6.71 16.51
N SER A 108 -3.03 8.04 16.45
CA SER A 108 -2.43 8.70 15.30
C SER A 108 -1.05 8.12 14.98
N VAL A 109 -0.32 7.61 15.99
CA VAL A 109 1.00 7.01 15.83
C VAL A 109 0.92 5.66 15.13
N ALA A 110 0.12 4.72 15.64
CA ALA A 110 0.02 3.39 15.03
C ALA A 110 -0.48 3.47 13.60
N ARG A 111 -1.57 4.22 13.36
CA ARG A 111 -2.12 4.49 12.03
C ARG A 111 -1.06 5.06 11.09
N LYS A 112 -0.32 6.10 11.51
CA LYS A 112 0.75 6.70 10.70
C LYS A 112 1.86 5.72 10.39
N LYS A 113 2.28 4.93 11.40
CA LYS A 113 3.41 4.01 11.25
C LYS A 113 3.05 2.84 10.33
N ILE A 114 1.89 2.20 10.50
CA ILE A 114 1.47 1.15 9.57
C ILE A 114 1.24 1.72 8.15
N SER A 115 0.68 2.93 8.03
CA SER A 115 0.54 3.58 6.72
C SER A 115 1.90 3.73 6.04
N LYS A 116 2.92 4.22 6.77
CA LYS A 116 4.28 4.35 6.24
C LYS A 116 4.83 3.02 5.75
N ILE A 117 4.63 1.92 6.48
CA ILE A 117 5.05 0.59 6.05
C ILE A 117 4.37 0.21 4.72
N LEU A 118 3.03 0.31 4.64
CA LEU A 118 2.31 -0.12 3.42
C LEU A 118 2.66 0.75 2.20
N TYR A 119 2.77 2.07 2.37
CA TYR A 119 3.21 2.97 1.31
C TYR A 119 4.65 2.70 0.88
N SER A 120 5.54 2.33 1.82
CA SER A 120 6.92 1.96 1.50
C SER A 120 6.97 0.69 0.65
N VAL A 121 6.18 -0.33 1.00
CA VAL A 121 6.06 -1.55 0.20
C VAL A 121 5.53 -1.20 -1.19
N ASN A 122 4.45 -0.43 -1.30
CA ASN A 122 3.90 -0.03 -2.60
C ASN A 122 4.94 0.70 -3.48
N ARG A 123 5.71 1.62 -2.87
CA ARG A 123 6.78 2.35 -3.57
C ARG A 123 7.93 1.44 -3.99
N ILE A 124 8.31 0.47 -3.16
CA ILE A 124 9.32 -0.53 -3.51
C ILE A 124 8.88 -1.31 -4.76
N LEU A 125 7.63 -1.77 -4.80
CA LEU A 125 7.09 -2.53 -5.93
C LEU A 125 7.00 -1.67 -7.20
N GLU A 126 6.62 -0.40 -7.06
CA GLU A 126 6.64 0.58 -8.15
C GLU A 126 8.05 0.75 -8.73
N ILE A 127 9.07 0.94 -7.88
CA ILE A 127 10.46 1.09 -8.32
C ILE A 127 10.95 -0.20 -8.98
N ALA A 128 10.65 -1.36 -8.40
CA ALA A 128 11.08 -2.67 -8.90
C ALA A 128 10.52 -2.96 -10.29
N SER A 129 9.22 -2.77 -10.48
CA SER A 129 8.52 -2.97 -11.75
C SER A 129 8.80 -1.89 -12.81
N GLY A 130 9.32 -0.73 -12.40
CA GLY A 130 9.57 0.40 -13.30
C GLY A 130 8.39 1.36 -13.47
N GLY A 131 7.41 1.30 -12.58
CA GLY A 131 6.25 2.20 -12.53
C GLY A 131 4.95 1.54 -13.00
N GLY A 132 3.87 2.32 -13.00
CA GLY A 132 2.55 1.88 -13.43
C GLY A 132 1.42 2.63 -12.72
N ASN A 133 0.27 2.77 -13.38
CA ASN A 133 -0.92 3.38 -12.76
C ASN A 133 -1.48 2.52 -11.62
N GLY A 134 -1.28 1.20 -11.64
CA GLY A 134 -1.68 0.28 -10.58
C GLY A 134 -1.17 0.68 -9.20
N PHE A 135 0.06 1.18 -9.09
CA PHE A 135 0.63 1.65 -7.81
C PHE A 135 -0.02 2.95 -7.31
N MET A 136 -0.51 3.79 -8.22
CA MET A 136 -1.31 4.96 -7.84
C MET A 136 -2.69 4.54 -7.31
N HIS A 137 -3.33 3.55 -7.94
CA HIS A 137 -4.57 2.97 -7.43
C HIS A 137 -4.36 2.31 -6.07
N GLU A 138 -3.30 1.52 -5.90
CA GLU A 138 -2.97 0.89 -4.62
C GLU A 138 -2.70 1.94 -3.53
N SER A 139 -2.04 3.06 -3.86
CA SER A 139 -1.84 4.18 -2.92
C SER A 139 -3.17 4.76 -2.41
N ASN A 140 -4.20 4.83 -3.26
CA ASN A 140 -5.54 5.25 -2.87
C ASN A 140 -6.27 4.20 -2.02
N ARG A 141 -5.88 2.92 -2.12
CA ARG A 141 -6.50 1.79 -1.42
C ARG A 141 -5.87 1.53 -0.05
N ILE A 142 -4.58 1.80 0.15
CA ILE A 142 -3.87 1.62 1.43
C ILE A 142 -4.65 2.02 2.70
N PRO A 143 -5.38 3.15 2.75
CA PRO A 143 -6.19 3.53 3.91
C PRO A 143 -7.22 2.47 4.34
N CYS A 144 -7.84 1.71 3.42
CA CYS A 144 -8.80 0.67 3.79
C CYS A 144 -8.11 -0.49 4.53
N TYR A 145 -6.91 -0.90 4.07
CA TYR A 145 -6.12 -1.93 4.74
C TYR A 145 -5.63 -1.46 6.10
N VAL A 146 -5.19 -0.20 6.22
CA VAL A 146 -4.75 0.37 7.50
C VAL A 146 -5.87 0.28 8.54
N GLU A 147 -7.09 0.70 8.19
CA GLU A 147 -8.21 0.65 9.13
C GLU A 147 -8.69 -0.78 9.41
N TYR A 148 -8.59 -1.69 8.43
CA TYR A 148 -8.86 -3.11 8.64
C TYR A 148 -7.85 -3.73 9.62
N TYR A 149 -6.55 -3.52 9.43
CA TYR A 149 -5.52 -4.07 10.32
C TYR A 149 -5.64 -3.49 11.73
N LEU A 150 -5.91 -2.19 11.86
CA LEU A 150 -6.18 -1.57 13.16
C LEU A 150 -7.35 -2.23 13.87
N PHE A 151 -8.47 -2.43 13.18
CA PHE A 151 -9.64 -3.09 13.76
C PHE A 151 -9.34 -4.54 14.15
N TYR A 152 -8.78 -5.32 13.22
CA TYR A 152 -8.61 -6.76 13.41
C TYR A 152 -7.60 -7.08 14.51
N TYR A 153 -6.47 -6.36 14.56
CA TYR A 153 -5.47 -6.53 15.62
C TYR A 153 -6.07 -6.28 17.02
N ASN A 154 -7.03 -5.36 17.15
CA ASN A 154 -7.73 -5.14 18.42
C ASN A 154 -8.66 -6.30 18.80
N THR A 155 -9.09 -7.11 17.82
CA THR A 155 -10.06 -8.20 18.01
C THR A 155 -9.47 -9.60 17.95
N ALA A 156 -8.21 -9.77 17.53
CA ALA A 156 -7.65 -11.06 17.11
C ALA A 156 -6.23 -11.36 17.63
N ASN A 157 -5.73 -12.54 17.24
CA ASN A 157 -4.47 -13.14 17.68
C ASN A 157 -3.24 -12.29 17.34
N LYS A 158 -2.38 -12.15 18.34
CA LYS A 158 -1.04 -11.57 18.22
C LYS A 158 -0.12 -12.52 17.45
N VAL A 159 0.73 -11.98 16.59
CA VAL A 159 1.84 -12.75 16.01
C VAL A 159 2.99 -12.82 17.01
N ASN A 160 3.82 -13.86 16.91
CA ASN A 160 5.07 -13.87 17.67
C ASN A 160 5.95 -12.71 17.21
N PHE A 161 6.45 -11.93 18.16
CA PHE A 161 7.31 -10.80 17.86
C PHE A 161 8.70 -11.03 18.44
N ASN A 162 9.63 -11.38 17.55
CA ASN A 162 11.04 -11.55 17.83
C ASN A 162 11.86 -11.23 16.56
N GLN A 163 13.19 -11.23 16.67
CA GLN A 163 14.07 -10.89 15.54
C GLN A 163 14.03 -11.91 14.39
N GLU A 164 13.75 -13.18 14.68
CA GLU A 164 13.65 -14.22 13.65
C GLU A 164 12.41 -13.99 12.78
N GLU A 165 11.27 -13.68 13.39
CA GLU A 165 10.02 -13.38 12.68
C GLU A 165 10.13 -12.09 11.85
N ILE A 166 10.85 -11.09 12.34
CA ILE A 166 11.17 -9.88 11.56
C ILE A 166 12.02 -10.26 10.34
N ALA A 167 13.07 -11.07 10.53
CA ALA A 167 13.93 -11.51 9.43
C ALA A 167 13.15 -12.29 8.37
N VAL A 168 12.24 -13.18 8.77
CA VAL A 168 11.34 -13.91 7.85
C VAL A 168 10.43 -12.96 7.07
N ALA A 169 9.87 -11.93 7.72
CA ALA A 169 9.04 -10.94 7.03
C ALA A 169 9.85 -10.11 6.01
N ILE A 170 11.09 -9.73 6.35
CA ILE A 170 11.98 -9.02 5.43
C ILE A 170 12.42 -9.92 4.27
N GLU A 171 12.70 -11.20 4.51
CA GLU A 171 12.97 -12.18 3.44
C GLU A 171 11.76 -12.33 2.51
N SER A 172 10.55 -12.43 3.07
CA SER A 172 9.31 -12.51 2.30
C SER A 172 9.10 -11.26 1.43
N LEU A 173 9.45 -10.08 1.93
CA LEU A 173 9.43 -8.84 1.14
C LEU A 173 10.43 -8.90 -0.02
N TRP A 174 11.65 -9.41 0.20
CA TRP A 174 12.63 -9.62 -0.87
C TRP A 174 12.15 -10.60 -1.94
N GLN A 175 11.49 -11.69 -1.54
CA GLN A 175 10.90 -12.63 -2.48
C GLN A 175 9.81 -11.96 -3.33
N LEU A 176 8.93 -11.15 -2.72
CA LEU A 176 7.94 -10.37 -3.44
C LEU A 176 8.57 -9.37 -4.41
N ILE A 177 9.66 -8.70 -4.02
CA ILE A 177 10.42 -7.79 -4.90
C ILE A 177 10.98 -8.55 -6.11
N ASP A 178 11.56 -9.73 -5.88
CA ASP A 178 12.15 -10.54 -6.96
C ASP A 178 11.11 -11.00 -7.99
N MET A 179 9.85 -11.19 -7.57
CA MET A 179 8.75 -11.53 -8.48
C MET A 179 8.44 -10.41 -9.49
N VAL A 180 8.67 -9.15 -9.14
CA VAL A 180 8.24 -7.99 -9.95
C VAL A 180 9.39 -7.17 -10.54
N ILE A 181 10.63 -7.42 -10.11
CA ILE A 181 11.76 -6.61 -10.53
C ILE A 181 12.07 -6.79 -12.01
N ASP A 182 12.07 -5.68 -12.75
CA ASP A 182 12.47 -5.68 -14.16
C ASP A 182 13.99 -5.80 -14.30
N LYS A 183 14.44 -7.03 -14.61
CA LYS A 183 15.85 -7.36 -14.84
C LYS A 183 16.31 -7.04 -16.28
N ASN A 184 15.40 -6.65 -17.18
CA ASN A 184 15.68 -6.38 -18.59
C ASN A 184 16.04 -4.92 -18.85
N ILE A 185 16.73 -4.27 -17.91
CA ILE A 185 17.17 -2.88 -17.97
C ILE A 185 18.69 -2.76 -17.86
N PRO A 186 19.30 -1.64 -18.30
CA PRO A 186 20.74 -1.43 -18.15
C PRO A 186 21.22 -1.60 -16.70
N THR A 187 22.31 -2.34 -16.50
CA THR A 187 22.88 -2.66 -15.18
C THR A 187 23.03 -1.44 -14.26
N PRO A 188 23.49 -0.27 -14.72
CA PRO A 188 23.58 0.89 -13.84
C PRO A 188 22.23 1.43 -13.35
N ILE A 189 21.18 1.33 -14.19
CA ILE A 189 19.82 1.72 -13.81
C ILE A 189 19.27 0.72 -12.79
N LEU A 190 19.49 -0.58 -13.01
CA LEU A 190 19.12 -1.63 -12.06
C LEU A 190 19.82 -1.43 -10.71
N ALA A 191 21.13 -1.17 -10.71
CA ALA A 191 21.89 -0.89 -9.49
C ALA A 191 21.30 0.30 -8.71
N CYS A 192 20.89 1.36 -9.42
CA CYS A 192 20.29 2.53 -8.79
C CYS A 192 18.90 2.25 -8.20
N ARG A 193 18.06 1.46 -8.88
CA ARG A 193 16.79 0.97 -8.33
C ARG A 193 17.03 0.15 -7.06
N MET A 194 17.99 -0.77 -7.11
CA MET A 194 18.34 -1.63 -5.98
C MET A 194 18.80 -0.85 -4.75
N THR A 195 19.56 0.24 -4.92
CA THR A 195 19.93 1.13 -3.81
C THR A 195 18.69 1.72 -3.13
N ASN A 196 17.75 2.26 -3.90
CA ASN A 196 16.51 2.83 -3.35
C ASN A 196 15.65 1.76 -2.68
N ILE A 197 15.52 0.58 -3.29
CA ILE A 197 14.78 -0.55 -2.71
C ILE A 197 15.39 -0.94 -1.36
N PHE A 198 16.71 -1.10 -1.28
CA PHE A 198 17.41 -1.49 -0.06
C PHE A 198 17.23 -0.47 1.08
N GLU A 199 17.33 0.83 0.78
CA GLU A 199 17.07 1.90 1.76
C GLU A 199 15.63 1.83 2.31
N ASN A 200 14.65 1.54 1.44
CA ASN A 200 13.26 1.40 1.84
C ASN A 200 12.97 0.14 2.65
N VAL A 201 13.61 -0.98 2.33
CA VAL A 201 13.51 -2.21 3.13
C VAL A 201 14.04 -1.97 4.54
N LYS A 202 15.20 -1.31 4.68
CA LYS A 202 15.74 -0.91 5.99
C LYS A 202 14.82 0.05 6.75
N TYR A 203 14.21 0.99 6.03
CA TYR A 203 13.23 1.88 6.63
C TYR A 203 12.04 1.10 7.19
N ILE A 204 11.45 0.20 6.40
CA ILE A 204 10.36 -0.68 6.85
C ILE A 204 10.78 -1.48 8.08
N GLU A 205 11.94 -2.14 8.06
CA GLU A 205 12.47 -2.91 9.18
C GLU A 205 12.53 -2.06 10.45
N SER A 206 13.00 -0.82 10.37
CA SER A 206 13.07 0.12 11.50
C SER A 206 11.69 0.51 12.07
N LEU A 207 10.61 0.39 11.29
CA LEU A 207 9.24 0.69 11.72
C LEU A 207 8.55 -0.49 12.40
N ILE A 208 9.08 -1.72 12.28
CA ILE A 208 8.51 -2.93 12.87
C ILE A 208 8.88 -3.00 14.36
N THR A 209 8.17 -2.24 15.18
CA THR A 209 8.48 -2.11 16.62
C THR A 209 7.68 -3.04 17.54
N ASP A 210 6.65 -3.70 17.02
CA ASP A 210 5.80 -4.64 17.74
C ASP A 210 5.10 -5.60 16.76
N ASP A 211 4.35 -6.55 17.31
CA ASP A 211 3.60 -7.58 16.59
C ASP A 211 2.55 -6.99 15.62
N PHE A 212 1.96 -5.83 15.93
CA PHE A 212 0.98 -5.19 15.06
C PHE A 212 1.58 -4.80 13.70
N TYR A 213 2.75 -4.17 13.71
CA TYR A 213 3.41 -3.75 12.46
C TYR A 213 3.93 -4.94 11.66
N LEU A 214 4.42 -5.97 12.34
CA LEU A 214 4.84 -7.22 11.71
C LEU A 214 3.65 -7.92 11.02
N TYR A 215 2.53 -8.04 11.73
CA TYR A 215 1.28 -8.59 11.19
C TYR A 215 0.82 -7.81 9.95
N GLY A 216 0.79 -6.49 10.03
CA GLY A 216 0.36 -5.64 8.93
C GLY A 216 1.25 -5.76 7.69
N LEU A 217 2.57 -5.89 7.86
CA LEU A 217 3.50 -6.14 6.76
C LEU A 217 3.24 -7.49 6.10
N LEU A 218 3.17 -8.57 6.88
CA LEU A 218 2.99 -9.93 6.36
C LEU A 218 1.68 -10.07 5.56
N ASN A 219 0.56 -9.57 6.10
CA ASN A 219 -0.73 -9.61 5.40
C ASN A 219 -0.71 -8.79 4.11
N TYR A 220 -0.02 -7.65 4.11
CA TYR A 220 0.09 -6.84 2.90
C TYR A 220 1.00 -7.49 1.85
N ILE A 221 2.07 -8.17 2.25
CA ILE A 221 2.89 -9.00 1.35
C ILE A 221 2.03 -10.10 0.74
N GLU A 222 1.30 -10.85 1.56
CA GLU A 222 0.42 -11.94 1.09
C GLU A 222 -0.63 -11.43 0.09
N LYS A 223 -1.28 -10.30 0.39
CA LYS A 223 -2.21 -9.64 -0.54
C LYS A 223 -1.56 -9.35 -1.90
N ASN A 224 -0.34 -8.82 -1.91
CA ASN A 224 0.35 -8.47 -3.15
C ASN A 224 0.80 -9.73 -3.91
N VAL A 225 1.30 -10.76 -3.21
CA VAL A 225 1.61 -12.06 -3.83
C VAL A 225 0.38 -12.65 -4.51
N ASN A 226 -0.77 -12.61 -3.84
CA ASN A 226 -2.03 -13.11 -4.41
C ASN A 226 -2.52 -12.26 -5.58
N THR A 227 -2.28 -10.94 -5.56
CA THR A 227 -2.60 -10.06 -6.69
C THR A 227 -1.77 -10.47 -7.91
N ILE A 228 -0.45 -10.55 -7.76
CA ILE A 228 0.49 -10.88 -8.86
C ILE A 228 0.24 -12.27 -9.44
N LYS A 229 -0.12 -13.26 -8.61
CA LYS A 229 -0.38 -14.64 -9.10
C LYS A 229 -1.68 -14.79 -9.90
N ASN A 230 -2.60 -13.85 -9.76
CA ASN A 230 -3.91 -13.90 -10.40
C ASN A 230 -4.01 -12.97 -11.63
N GLU A 231 -2.94 -12.24 -11.96
CA GLU A 231 -2.77 -11.47 -13.20
C GLU A 231 -2.13 -12.33 -14.30
#